data_AF-A0A415C310-F1
#
_entry.id   AF-A0A415C310-F1
#
_cell.length_a   1.000
_cell.length_b   1.000
_cell.length_c   1.000
_cell.angle_alpha   90.00
_cell.angle_beta   90.00
_cell.angle_gamma   90.00
#
_symmetry.space_group_name_H-M   'P 1'
#
loop_
_entity.id
_entity.type
_entity.pdbx_description
1 polymer ?
#
loop_
_entity_poly.entity_id
_entity_poly.type
_entity_poly.pdbx_seq_one_letter_code
_entity_poly.pdbx_strand_id
1 'polypeptide(L)'
;MDIKAISDSTNETIEVTPVALQDIPGYSDYSALAIFDAKTGSPLYQDYSYDWRLLPAEEGYDTEDAETIHDIYGEDEDSWETAANKGLEDYGLKLGKFVDTFDFEVAGRRYDGYMLEEI
;
A
#
# COMPACT_ATOMS: atom_id res chain seq x y z
N MET A 1 8.73 -11.48 6.48
CA MET A 1 8.35 -10.89 5.19
C MET A 1 9.40 -9.84 4.97
N ASP A 2 10.22 -10.06 3.95
CA ASP A 2 11.53 -9.42 3.86
C ASP A 2 11.56 -8.49 2.66
N ILE A 3 10.44 -7.77 2.44
CA ILE A 3 10.40 -6.73 1.41
C ILE A 3 11.28 -5.58 1.88
N LYS A 4 12.12 -5.14 0.96
CA LYS A 4 13.07 -4.06 1.19
C LYS A 4 12.71 -2.87 0.33
N ALA A 5 12.80 -1.69 0.92
CA ALA A 5 12.70 -0.43 0.21
C ALA A 5 13.97 0.38 0.43
N ILE A 6 14.26 1.32 -0.46
CA ILE A 6 15.29 2.34 -0.25
C ILE A 6 14.62 3.55 0.37
N SER A 7 15.09 4.00 1.54
CA SER A 7 14.58 5.24 2.13
C SER A 7 15.05 6.43 1.31
N ASP A 8 14.13 7.31 0.93
CA ASP A 8 14.48 8.52 0.18
C ASP A 8 15.26 9.55 1.01
N SER A 9 15.14 9.48 2.34
CA SER A 9 15.85 10.38 3.25
C SER A 9 17.32 10.02 3.47
N THR A 10 17.65 8.74 3.48
CA THR A 10 18.99 8.23 3.83
C THR A 10 19.67 7.49 2.67
N ASN A 11 18.91 7.11 1.65
CA ASN A 11 19.32 6.22 0.56
C ASN A 11 19.85 4.85 1.06
N GLU A 12 19.39 4.41 2.23
CA GLU A 12 19.70 3.10 2.78
C GLU A 12 18.57 2.11 2.50
N THR A 13 18.94 0.83 2.31
CA THR A 13 17.97 -0.26 2.21
C THR A 13 17.42 -0.59 3.59
N ILE A 14 16.10 -0.56 3.73
CA ILE A 14 15.37 -0.83 4.97
C ILE A 14 14.34 -1.93 4.77
N GLU A 15 14.00 -2.65 5.83
CA GLU A 15 12.92 -3.64 5.82
C GLU A 15 11.56 -2.98 6.07
N VAL A 16 10.61 -3.23 5.18
CA VAL A 16 9.24 -2.68 5.26
C VAL A 16 8.23 -3.79 5.49
N THR A 17 7.02 -3.41 5.88
CA THR A 17 5.88 -4.30 6.05
C THR A 17 4.73 -3.70 5.25
N PRO A 18 4.64 -4.01 3.95
CA PRO A 18 3.69 -3.35 3.08
C PRO A 18 2.25 -3.74 3.40
N VAL A 19 1.37 -2.76 3.30
CA VAL A 19 -0.09 -2.89 3.44
C VAL A 19 -0.77 -2.18 2.28
N ALA A 20 -1.94 -2.66 1.88
CA ALA A 20 -2.82 -2.00 0.93
C ALA A 20 -4.00 -1.37 1.67
N LEU A 21 -4.15 -0.05 1.55
CA LEU A 21 -5.28 0.72 2.08
C LEU A 21 -6.37 0.81 1.01
N GLN A 22 -7.61 0.48 1.34
CA GLN A 22 -8.72 0.35 0.37
C GLN A 22 -9.68 1.56 0.31
N ASP A 23 -9.84 2.30 1.41
CA ASP A 23 -10.69 3.50 1.48
C ASP A 23 -9.87 4.78 1.28
N ILE A 24 -9.23 4.90 0.12
CA ILE A 24 -8.31 6.01 -0.17
C ILE A 24 -9.08 7.27 -0.59
N PRO A 25 -8.75 8.47 -0.03
CA PRO A 25 -9.40 9.72 -0.40
C PRO A 25 -9.45 9.95 -1.92
N GLY A 26 -10.60 10.37 -2.43
CA GLY A 26 -10.83 10.55 -3.87
C GLY A 26 -11.42 9.33 -4.58
N TYR A 27 -11.40 8.15 -3.95
CA TYR A 27 -11.95 6.90 -4.48
C TYR A 27 -12.97 6.33 -3.49
N SER A 28 -14.25 6.64 -3.68
CA SER A 28 -15.32 6.24 -2.74
C SER A 28 -15.91 4.84 -2.99
N ASP A 29 -15.31 4.06 -3.87
CA ASP A 29 -15.87 2.83 -4.45
C ASP A 29 -14.91 1.64 -4.40
N TYR A 30 -13.85 1.71 -3.58
CA TYR A 30 -12.80 0.70 -3.51
C TYR A 30 -12.14 0.39 -4.87
N SER A 31 -12.25 1.30 -5.84
CA SER A 31 -11.67 1.10 -7.18
C SER A 31 -10.15 1.18 -7.20
N ALA A 32 -9.53 1.47 -6.06
CA ALA A 32 -8.10 1.57 -5.94
C ALA A 32 -7.57 1.16 -4.55
N LEU A 33 -6.29 0.80 -4.51
CA LEU A 33 -5.52 0.48 -3.30
C LEU A 33 -4.23 1.28 -3.27
N ALA A 34 -3.88 1.88 -2.14
CA ALA A 34 -2.59 2.57 -1.96
C ALA A 34 -1.65 1.78 -1.03
N ILE A 35 -0.36 1.70 -1.38
CA ILE A 35 0.61 0.85 -0.68
C ILE A 35 1.44 1.66 0.31
N PHE A 36 1.44 1.22 1.58
CA PHE A 36 2.11 1.90 2.69
C PHE A 36 2.95 0.92 3.50
N ASP A 37 3.92 1.43 4.27
CA ASP A 37 4.61 0.66 5.29
C ASP A 37 3.82 0.68 6.61
N ALA A 38 3.43 -0.50 7.11
CA ALA A 38 2.67 -0.64 8.34
C ALA A 38 3.41 -0.15 9.59
N LYS A 39 4.76 -0.14 9.56
CA LYS A 39 5.55 0.23 10.74
C LYS A 39 5.55 1.73 10.96
N THR A 40 5.61 2.51 9.88
CA THR A 40 5.76 3.97 9.96
C THR A 40 4.52 4.73 9.47
N GLY A 41 3.64 4.10 8.70
CA GLY A 41 2.60 4.78 7.95
C GLY A 41 3.13 5.58 6.76
N SER A 42 4.35 5.31 6.32
CA SER A 42 4.97 5.99 5.18
C SER A 42 4.50 5.41 3.85
N PRO A 43 4.30 6.24 2.82
CA PRO A 43 4.03 5.78 1.46
C PRO A 43 5.16 4.91 0.91
N LEU A 44 4.79 3.85 0.20
CA LEU A 44 5.69 3.03 -0.60
C LEU A 44 5.38 3.23 -2.08
N TYR A 45 6.40 3.41 -2.91
CA TYR A 45 6.25 3.51 -4.36
C TYR A 45 7.38 2.82 -5.12
N GLN A 46 7.15 2.39 -6.36
CA GLN A 46 8.25 1.90 -7.21
C GLN A 46 8.83 3.05 -8.05
N ASP A 47 10.17 3.19 -8.03
CA ASP A 47 10.84 4.13 -8.93
C ASP A 47 10.97 3.59 -10.36
N TYR A 48 11.57 4.37 -11.26
CA TYR A 48 11.77 3.97 -12.66
C TYR A 48 12.65 2.71 -12.86
N SER A 49 13.35 2.26 -11.82
CA SER A 49 14.16 1.05 -11.81
C SER A 49 13.39 -0.16 -11.26
N TYR A 50 12.10 0.01 -10.90
CA TYR A 50 11.26 -0.97 -10.21
C TYR A 50 11.75 -1.32 -8.80
N ASP A 51 12.60 -0.46 -8.21
CA ASP A 51 12.99 -0.59 -6.81
C ASP A 51 11.93 0.07 -5.93
N TRP A 52 11.51 -0.63 -4.87
CA TRP A 52 10.66 -0.04 -3.85
C TRP A 52 11.38 1.10 -3.13
N ARG A 53 10.68 2.22 -2.99
CA ARG A 53 11.08 3.41 -2.26
C ARG A 53 10.13 3.63 -1.11
N LEU A 54 10.70 4.10 0.00
CA LEU A 54 9.94 4.58 1.15
C LEU A 54 10.17 6.09 1.27
N LEU A 55 9.09 6.85 1.14
CA LEU A 55 9.12 8.25 1.52
C LEU A 55 9.38 8.35 3.03
N PRO A 56 10.14 9.34 3.51
CA PRO A 56 10.36 9.54 4.95
C PRO A 56 9.03 9.61 5.71
N ALA A 57 9.05 9.55 7.04
CA ALA A 57 7.85 9.82 7.84
C ALA A 57 7.81 11.33 8.17
N GLU A 58 7.34 12.17 7.25
CA GLU A 58 6.97 13.56 7.52
C GLU A 58 5.46 13.71 7.83
N GLU A 59 5.10 14.78 8.54
CA GLU A 59 3.70 15.12 8.74
C GLU A 59 3.06 15.54 7.41
N GLY A 60 2.00 14.83 6.99
CA GLY A 60 1.11 15.29 5.93
C GLY A 60 1.14 14.52 4.60
N TYR A 61 1.52 13.23 4.59
CA TYR A 61 1.33 12.41 3.40
C TYR A 61 -0.13 12.20 3.05
N ASP A 62 -0.39 12.17 1.75
CA ASP A 62 -1.64 11.75 1.16
C ASP A 62 -1.46 10.37 0.52
N THR A 63 -2.57 9.69 0.22
CA THR A 63 -2.54 8.42 -0.50
C THR A 63 -2.01 8.56 -1.93
N GLU A 64 -2.03 9.78 -2.49
CA GLU A 64 -1.46 10.10 -3.80
C GLU A 64 0.08 9.99 -3.85
N ASP A 65 0.76 10.00 -2.69
CA ASP A 65 2.21 9.84 -2.61
C ASP A 65 2.66 8.37 -2.68
N ALA A 66 1.71 7.43 -2.57
CA ALA A 66 1.95 5.99 -2.59
C ALA A 66 1.72 5.40 -3.99
N GLU A 67 2.33 4.24 -4.24
CA GLU A 67 1.93 3.37 -5.35
C GLU A 67 0.45 3.07 -5.20
N THR A 68 -0.31 3.41 -6.24
CA THR A 68 -1.75 3.20 -6.27
C THR A 68 -2.12 2.24 -7.38
N ILE A 69 -2.76 1.13 -7.00
CA ILE A 69 -3.32 0.17 -7.93
C ILE A 69 -4.74 0.61 -8.21
N HIS A 70 -5.07 0.82 -9.49
CA HIS A 70 -6.39 1.31 -9.93
C HIS A 70 -7.19 0.20 -10.62
N ASP A 71 -8.43 0.55 -10.97
CA ASP A 71 -9.36 -0.27 -11.75
C ASP A 71 -9.70 -1.62 -11.10
N ILE A 72 -9.82 -1.62 -9.77
CA ILE A 72 -10.20 -2.78 -8.96
C ILE A 72 -11.73 -2.83 -8.85
N TYR A 73 -12.36 -3.76 -9.55
CA TYR A 73 -13.82 -3.88 -9.54
C TYR A 73 -14.27 -5.33 -9.28
N GLY A 74 -15.29 -5.48 -8.44
CA GLY A 74 -15.93 -6.76 -8.13
C GLY A 74 -17.40 -6.56 -7.74
N GLU A 75 -18.26 -7.53 -8.09
CA GLU A 75 -19.68 -7.51 -7.69
C GLU A 75 -19.88 -7.88 -6.21
N ASP A 76 -18.89 -8.57 -5.64
CA ASP A 76 -18.78 -8.98 -4.25
C ASP A 76 -17.31 -8.92 -3.79
N GLU A 77 -17.08 -9.15 -2.50
CA GLU A 77 -15.77 -9.11 -1.85
C GLU A 77 -14.77 -10.09 -2.49
N ASP A 78 -15.17 -11.34 -2.71
CA ASP A 78 -14.32 -12.36 -3.35
C ASP A 78 -13.87 -11.94 -4.76
N SER A 79 -14.80 -11.38 -5.56
CA SER A 79 -14.49 -10.89 -6.91
C SER A 79 -13.59 -9.66 -6.86
N TRP A 80 -13.79 -8.78 -5.88
CA TRP A 80 -12.96 -7.59 -5.69
C TRP A 80 -11.54 -7.98 -5.26
N GLU A 81 -11.38 -8.88 -4.29
CA GLU A 81 -10.08 -9.37 -3.84
C GLU A 81 -9.33 -10.08 -4.98
N THR A 82 -10.06 -10.79 -5.85
CA THR A 82 -9.48 -11.40 -7.05
C THR A 82 -8.94 -10.34 -8.01
N ALA A 83 -9.69 -9.25 -8.24
CA ALA A 83 -9.25 -8.14 -9.07
C ALA A 83 -8.04 -7.40 -8.46
N ALA A 84 -8.06 -7.17 -7.15
CA ALA A 84 -6.96 -6.54 -6.41
C ALA A 84 -5.67 -7.36 -6.50
N ASN A 85 -5.77 -8.67 -6.25
CA ASN A 85 -4.64 -9.59 -6.36
C ASN A 85 -4.03 -9.58 -7.76
N LYS A 86 -4.85 -9.52 -8.81
CA LYS A 86 -4.37 -9.43 -10.18
C LYS A 86 -3.56 -8.15 -10.44
N GLY A 87 -3.94 -7.03 -9.84
CA GLY A 87 -3.15 -5.79 -9.92
C GLY A 87 -1.85 -5.88 -9.11
N LEU A 88 -1.89 -6.51 -7.93
CA LEU A 88 -0.73 -6.71 -7.07
C LEU A 88 0.30 -7.69 -7.64
N GLU A 89 -0.12 -8.62 -8.51
CA GLU A 89 0.76 -9.60 -9.18
C GLU A 89 1.91 -8.94 -9.96
N ASP A 90 1.66 -7.77 -10.57
CA ASP A 90 2.70 -7.01 -11.30
C ASP A 90 3.83 -6.53 -10.37
N TYR A 91 3.56 -6.47 -9.07
CA TYR A 91 4.50 -6.11 -8.01
C TYR A 91 5.06 -7.33 -7.26
N GLY A 92 4.65 -8.55 -7.63
CA GLY A 92 4.99 -9.78 -6.91
C GLY A 92 4.29 -9.89 -5.56
N LEU A 93 3.15 -9.21 -5.38
CA LEU A 93 2.40 -9.13 -4.13
C LEU A 93 1.01 -9.71 -4.27
N LYS A 94 0.39 -10.02 -3.13
CA LYS A 94 -1.03 -10.36 -3.01
C LYS A 94 -1.59 -9.86 -1.68
N LEU A 95 -2.92 -9.74 -1.60
CA LEU A 95 -3.64 -9.51 -0.36
C LEU A 95 -3.44 -10.69 0.59
N GLY A 96 -3.14 -10.37 1.84
CA GLY A 96 -3.03 -11.31 2.95
C GLY A 96 -4.14 -11.06 3.97
N LYS A 97 -3.75 -10.93 5.25
CA LYS A 97 -4.70 -10.73 6.35
C LYS A 97 -5.35 -9.34 6.29
N PHE A 98 -6.68 -9.29 6.36
CA PHE A 98 -7.42 -8.05 6.60
C PHE A 98 -7.20 -7.49 8.02
N VAL A 99 -7.12 -6.17 8.10
CA VAL A 99 -6.91 -5.40 9.32
C VAL A 99 -7.93 -4.25 9.36
N ASP A 100 -8.87 -4.34 10.31
CA ASP A 100 -9.96 -3.36 10.47
C ASP A 100 -9.47 -1.92 10.74
N THR A 101 -8.28 -1.75 11.32
CA THR A 101 -7.69 -0.43 11.57
C THR A 101 -6.18 -0.58 11.81
N PHE A 102 -5.35 0.13 11.06
CA PHE A 102 -3.91 0.21 11.31
C PHE A 102 -3.56 1.22 12.42
N ASP A 103 -2.44 0.98 13.11
CA ASP A 103 -1.92 1.82 14.20
C ASP A 103 -1.11 3.04 13.72
N PHE A 104 -1.32 3.49 12.48
CA PHE A 104 -0.73 4.70 11.90
C PHE A 104 -1.80 5.60 11.27
N GLU A 105 -1.48 6.86 11.04
CA GLU A 105 -2.38 7.85 10.45
C GLU A 105 -1.82 8.42 9.15
N VAL A 106 -2.67 8.49 8.12
CA VAL A 106 -2.39 9.14 6.83
C VAL A 106 -3.38 10.30 6.68
N ALA A 107 -2.88 11.51 6.41
CA ALA A 107 -3.69 12.73 6.40
C ALA A 107 -4.64 12.92 7.62
N GLY A 108 -4.21 12.46 8.81
CA GLY A 108 -4.98 12.57 10.06
C GLY A 108 -6.17 11.59 10.17
N ARG A 109 -6.13 10.49 9.40
CA ARG A 109 -7.13 9.40 9.45
C ARG A 109 -6.44 8.06 9.59
N ARG A 110 -7.14 7.12 10.22
CA ARG A 110 -6.74 5.71 10.24
C ARG A 110 -7.55 4.95 9.20
N TYR A 111 -6.93 3.95 8.62
CA TYR A 111 -7.48 3.19 7.51
C TYR A 111 -7.57 1.71 7.87
N ASP A 112 -8.51 1.04 7.23
CA ASP A 112 -8.56 -0.41 7.13
C ASP A 112 -7.83 -0.86 5.86
N GLY A 113 -7.63 -2.17 5.74
CA GLY A 113 -7.04 -2.75 4.54
C GLY A 113 -6.37 -4.07 4.81
N TYR A 114 -5.38 -4.40 3.99
CA TYR A 114 -4.78 -5.72 3.98
C TYR A 114 -3.29 -5.64 4.24
N MET A 115 -2.78 -6.54 5.08
CA MET A 115 -1.38 -6.92 5.04
C MET A 115 -1.07 -7.48 3.64
N LEU A 116 0.02 -7.07 3.02
CA LEU A 116 0.46 -7.66 1.76
C LEU A 116 1.39 -8.84 2.02
N GLU A 117 1.38 -9.80 1.09
CA GLU A 117 2.23 -10.99 1.08
C GLU A 117 3.00 -11.09 -0.23
N GLU A 118 4.22 -11.63 -0.22
CA GLU A 118 4.94 -11.98 -1.45
C GLU A 118 4.30 -13.23 -2.10
N ILE A 119 4.33 -13.28 -3.43
CA ILE A 119 3.90 -14.44 -4.23
C ILE A 119 5.03 -15.47 -4.40
#